data_AF-A0A661F106-F1
#
_entry.id   AF-A0A661F106-F1
#
_cell.length_a   1.000
_cell.length_b   1.000
_cell.length_c   1.000
_cell.angle_alpha   90.00
_cell.angle_beta   90.00
_cell.angle_gamma   90.00
#
_symmetry.space_group_name_H-M   'P 1'
#
loop_
_entity.id
_entity.type
_entity.pdbx_description
1 polymer ?
#
loop_
_entity_poly.entity_id
_entity_poly.type
_entity_poly.pdbx_seq_one_letter_code
_entity_poly.pdbx_strand_id
1 'polypeptide(L)'
;METRFLKIPPPVSRPDIWAQYQPKKTKAWIEELPTANHAKVAQLVDERLSQLKAVEGDALERFEILELMRPTIYELLDHLRCKSVGARFPLNDENAKISELALSIATELATSYWSIAQSLVDTQVSRRLGKKSAIIAQRTLVSLGQILLFHYLYKRVEPKGIWLDIHQIFLTFHKDTKTKVIDKTGRKLPKTSLVDCYKQL
;
A
#
# COMPACT_ATOMS: atom_id res chain seq x y z
N MET A 1 13.40 -3.77 11.54
CA MET A 1 12.33 -4.68 11.10
C MET A 1 12.67 -5.17 9.68
N GLU A 2 13.01 -6.44 9.50
CA GLU A 2 13.43 -7.02 8.21
C GLU A 2 12.25 -7.57 7.42
N THR A 3 12.21 -7.44 6.09
CA THR A 3 11.16 -8.06 5.24
C THR A 3 11.56 -9.47 4.80
N ARG A 4 10.56 -10.34 4.59
CA ARG A 4 10.70 -11.70 4.06
C ARG A 4 10.10 -11.83 2.66
N PHE A 5 9.06 -11.08 2.35
CA PHE A 5 8.43 -11.03 1.04
C PHE A 5 8.67 -9.69 0.34
N LEU A 6 8.38 -8.58 1.03
CA LEU A 6 8.50 -7.25 0.42
C LEU A 6 9.96 -6.93 0.08
N LYS A 7 10.18 -6.30 -1.09
CA LYS A 7 11.51 -5.86 -1.51
C LYS A 7 11.59 -4.35 -1.41
N ILE A 8 12.38 -3.88 -0.46
CA ILE A 8 12.61 -2.45 -0.24
C ILE A 8 13.95 -2.12 -0.90
N PRO A 9 13.96 -1.40 -2.03
CA PRO A 9 15.22 -0.94 -2.61
C PRO A 9 15.87 0.06 -1.65
N PRO A 10 17.21 0.14 -1.61
CA PRO A 10 17.88 1.21 -0.88
C PRO A 10 17.41 2.55 -1.47
N PRO A 11 16.99 3.51 -0.62
CA PRO A 11 16.52 4.79 -1.11
C PRO A 11 17.69 5.54 -1.75
N VAL A 12 17.39 6.29 -2.81
CA VAL A 12 18.37 7.09 -3.55
C VAL A 12 18.10 8.57 -3.28
N SER A 13 19.16 9.32 -2.95
CA SER A 13 19.05 10.76 -2.72
C SER A 13 18.73 11.51 -4.01
N ARG A 14 17.47 11.93 -4.15
CA ARG A 14 16.94 12.65 -5.32
C ARG A 14 15.95 13.74 -4.88
N PRO A 15 16.44 14.87 -4.34
CA PRO A 15 15.58 15.93 -3.82
C PRO A 15 14.72 16.58 -4.91
N ASP A 16 15.21 16.58 -6.15
CA ASP A 16 14.49 17.05 -7.34
C ASP A 16 13.22 16.23 -7.62
N ILE A 17 13.33 14.90 -7.48
CA ILE A 17 12.19 13.99 -7.60
C ILE A 17 11.29 14.18 -6.38
N TRP A 18 11.82 14.09 -5.16
CA TRP A 18 11.02 14.24 -3.92
C TRP A 18 10.16 15.52 -3.91
N ALA A 19 10.71 16.65 -4.37
CA ALA A 19 9.99 17.92 -4.46
C ALA A 19 8.77 17.88 -5.40
N GLN A 20 8.66 16.91 -6.31
CA GLN A 20 7.49 16.69 -7.19
C GLN A 20 6.36 15.91 -6.50
N TYR A 21 6.66 15.21 -5.41
CA TYR A 21 5.71 14.37 -4.66
C TYR A 21 5.07 15.09 -3.48
N GLN A 22 5.53 16.30 -3.16
CA GLN A 22 4.99 17.11 -2.07
C GLN A 22 3.45 17.19 -2.09
N PRO A 23 2.77 17.22 -0.93
CA PRO A 23 1.31 17.03 -0.83
C PRO A 23 0.49 17.87 -1.82
N LYS A 24 0.85 19.15 -2.02
CA LYS A 24 0.18 20.05 -2.96
C LYS A 24 0.27 19.55 -4.41
N LYS A 25 1.46 19.12 -4.85
CA LYS A 25 1.68 18.60 -6.21
C LYS A 25 1.05 17.24 -6.40
N THR A 26 1.05 16.39 -5.37
CA THR A 26 0.33 15.11 -5.41
C THR A 26 -1.17 15.33 -5.54
N LYS A 27 -1.75 16.30 -4.82
CA LYS A 27 -3.17 16.62 -4.98
C LYS A 27 -3.51 17.09 -6.40
N ALA A 28 -2.75 18.03 -6.94
CA ALA A 28 -2.94 18.51 -8.31
C ALA A 28 -2.81 17.37 -9.34
N TRP A 29 -1.80 16.52 -9.19
CA TRP A 29 -1.61 15.35 -10.05
C TRP A 29 -2.79 14.37 -10.00
N ILE A 30 -3.40 14.14 -8.82
CA ILE A 30 -4.60 13.29 -8.71
C ILE A 30 -5.77 13.91 -9.48
N GLU A 31 -5.95 15.24 -9.40
CA GLU A 31 -7.02 15.97 -10.09
C GLU A 31 -6.86 15.96 -11.62
N GLU A 32 -5.64 15.77 -12.12
CA GLU A 32 -5.31 15.68 -13.55
C GLU A 32 -5.41 14.25 -14.13
N LEU A 33 -5.68 13.24 -13.30
CA LEU A 33 -5.76 11.86 -13.77
C LEU A 33 -6.91 11.67 -14.79
N PRO A 34 -6.69 10.88 -15.85
CA PRO A 34 -7.71 10.66 -16.87
C PRO A 34 -8.87 9.82 -16.32
N THR A 35 -10.01 10.45 -16.06
CA THR A 35 -11.19 9.82 -15.42
C THR A 35 -11.80 8.66 -16.21
N ALA A 36 -11.64 8.65 -17.54
CA ALA A 36 -12.23 7.61 -18.40
C ALA A 36 -11.27 6.43 -18.71
N ASN A 37 -9.96 6.57 -18.45
CA ASN A 37 -8.96 5.59 -18.89
C ASN A 37 -8.26 4.90 -17.70
N HIS A 38 -8.95 3.93 -17.10
CA HIS A 38 -8.47 3.14 -15.96
C HIS A 38 -7.12 2.45 -16.21
N ALA A 39 -6.87 2.00 -17.45
CA ALA A 39 -5.58 1.37 -17.80
C ALA A 39 -4.43 2.38 -17.73
N LYS A 40 -4.63 3.60 -18.24
CA LYS A 40 -3.63 4.67 -18.14
C LYS A 40 -3.47 5.16 -16.71
N VAL A 41 -4.56 5.31 -15.94
CA VAL A 41 -4.49 5.63 -14.51
C VAL A 41 -3.66 4.60 -13.76
N ALA A 42 -3.85 3.30 -14.03
CA ALA A 42 -3.08 2.25 -13.39
C ALA A 42 -1.58 2.34 -13.65
N GLN A 43 -1.18 2.57 -14.90
CA GLN A 43 0.23 2.79 -15.24
C GLN A 43 0.82 4.01 -14.52
N LEU A 44 0.09 5.14 -14.53
CA LEU A 44 0.54 6.38 -13.88
C LEU A 44 0.66 6.22 -12.35
N VAL A 45 -0.26 5.48 -11.72
CA VAL A 45 -0.24 5.20 -10.29
C VAL A 45 0.93 4.28 -9.93
N ASP A 46 1.15 3.20 -10.69
CA ASP A 46 2.26 2.27 -10.49
C ASP A 46 3.61 3.00 -10.64
N GLU A 47 3.80 3.76 -11.73
CA GLU A 47 5.01 4.57 -11.94
C GLU A 47 5.27 5.55 -10.78
N ARG A 48 4.21 6.21 -10.29
CA ARG A 48 4.32 7.20 -9.21
C ARG A 48 4.66 6.53 -7.87
N LEU A 49 4.05 5.40 -7.54
CA LEU A 49 4.39 4.64 -6.32
C LEU A 49 5.83 4.12 -6.38
N SER A 50 6.25 3.61 -7.52
CA SER A 50 7.60 3.08 -7.72
C SER A 50 8.68 4.14 -7.48
N GLN A 51 8.47 5.34 -8.05
CA GLN A 51 9.37 6.47 -7.85
C GLN A 51 9.36 6.96 -6.41
N LEU A 52 8.19 7.13 -5.79
CA LEU A 52 8.05 7.59 -4.40
C LEU A 52 8.77 6.67 -3.40
N LYS A 53 8.72 5.36 -3.65
CA LYS A 53 9.42 4.33 -2.86
C LYS A 53 10.94 4.39 -3.03
N ALA A 54 11.43 4.74 -4.21
CA ALA A 54 12.85 4.70 -4.55
C ALA A 54 13.64 5.93 -4.07
N VAL A 55 12.97 7.01 -3.69
CA VAL A 55 13.64 8.27 -3.30
C VAL A 55 13.68 8.49 -1.79
N GLU A 56 14.78 9.06 -1.31
CA GLU A 56 14.91 9.54 0.07
C GLU A 56 13.89 10.65 0.37
N GLY A 57 13.39 10.67 1.60
CA GLY A 57 12.37 11.64 2.01
C GLY A 57 11.84 11.37 3.41
N ASP A 58 11.30 12.40 4.05
CA ASP A 58 10.76 12.31 5.41
C ASP A 58 9.60 11.30 5.48
N ALA A 59 9.59 10.47 6.52
CA ALA A 59 8.62 9.38 6.65
C ALA A 59 7.20 9.89 6.96
N LEU A 60 7.05 11.03 7.65
CA LEU A 60 5.75 11.63 7.91
C LEU A 60 5.19 12.26 6.63
N GLU A 61 6.00 13.01 5.88
CA GLU A 61 5.60 13.53 4.57
C GLU A 61 5.22 12.39 3.60
N ARG A 62 6.00 11.31 3.55
CA ARG A 62 5.67 10.12 2.73
C ARG A 62 4.33 9.53 3.12
N PHE A 63 4.06 9.41 4.41
CA PHE A 63 2.76 8.94 4.90
C PHE A 63 1.62 9.85 4.44
N GLU A 64 1.76 11.17 4.59
CA GLU A 64 0.74 12.13 4.15
C GLU A 64 0.48 12.05 2.63
N ILE A 65 1.53 11.89 1.82
CA ILE A 65 1.43 11.71 0.37
C ILE A 65 0.65 10.42 0.03
N LEU A 66 0.98 9.30 0.68
CA LEU A 66 0.27 8.03 0.46
C LEU A 66 -1.19 8.12 0.87
N GLU A 67 -1.50 8.79 1.99
CA GLU A 67 -2.88 8.98 2.44
C GLU A 67 -3.71 9.81 1.44
N LEU A 68 -3.10 10.78 0.75
CA LEU A 68 -3.74 11.52 -0.34
C LEU A 68 -4.03 10.64 -1.56
N MET A 69 -3.09 9.76 -1.94
CA MET A 69 -3.25 8.86 -3.09
C MET A 69 -4.16 7.66 -2.81
N ARG A 70 -4.30 7.26 -1.53
CA ARG A 70 -4.96 6.01 -1.15
C ARG A 70 -6.39 5.86 -1.70
N PRO A 71 -7.27 6.89 -1.70
CA PRO A 71 -8.61 6.75 -2.27
C PRO A 71 -8.60 6.35 -3.75
N THR A 72 -7.81 7.05 -4.55
CA THR A 72 -7.64 6.76 -5.99
C THR A 72 -7.07 5.36 -6.21
N ILE A 73 -6.08 4.95 -5.41
CA ILE A 73 -5.49 3.61 -5.51
C ILE A 73 -6.53 2.54 -5.18
N TYR A 74 -7.34 2.72 -4.13
CA TYR A 74 -8.33 1.72 -3.72
C TYR A 74 -9.48 1.63 -4.71
N GLU A 75 -9.95 2.75 -5.27
CA GLU A 75 -10.94 2.76 -6.35
C GLU A 75 -10.43 2.01 -7.58
N LEU A 76 -9.17 2.28 -7.97
CA LEU A 76 -8.54 1.59 -9.08
C LEU A 76 -8.40 0.08 -8.81
N LEU A 77 -7.91 -0.32 -7.64
CA LEU A 77 -7.76 -1.73 -7.27
C LEU A 77 -9.11 -2.45 -7.24
N ASP A 78 -10.19 -1.79 -6.80
CA ASP A 78 -11.53 -2.36 -6.83
C ASP A 78 -12.07 -2.50 -8.27
N HIS A 79 -11.80 -1.52 -9.14
CA HIS A 79 -12.11 -1.61 -10.56
C HIS A 79 -11.41 -2.81 -11.22
N LEU A 80 -10.10 -2.96 -11.00
CA LEU A 80 -9.31 -4.07 -11.54
C LEU A 80 -9.78 -5.42 -10.97
N ARG A 81 -10.13 -5.46 -9.68
CA ARG A 81 -10.72 -6.63 -9.01
C ARG A 81 -12.01 -7.06 -9.70
N CYS A 82 -12.93 -6.13 -9.94
CA CYS A 82 -14.23 -6.40 -10.55
C CYS A 82 -14.12 -6.98 -11.96
N LYS A 83 -13.16 -6.53 -12.77
CA LYS A 83 -12.90 -7.08 -14.10
C LYS A 83 -12.53 -8.56 -14.10
N SER A 84 -11.95 -9.05 -13.01
CA SER A 84 -11.50 -10.43 -12.89
C SER A 84 -12.53 -11.36 -12.25
N VAL A 85 -13.64 -10.83 -11.71
CA VAL A 85 -14.72 -11.65 -11.17
C VAL A 85 -15.43 -12.37 -12.33
N GLY A 86 -15.53 -13.70 -12.23
CA GLY A 86 -16.18 -14.53 -13.26
C GLY A 86 -15.29 -14.85 -14.46
N ALA A 87 -14.01 -14.45 -14.45
CA ALA A 87 -13.07 -14.84 -15.49
C ALA A 87 -12.89 -16.38 -15.54
N ARG A 88 -12.83 -16.94 -16.75
CA ARG A 88 -12.45 -18.34 -16.97
C ARG A 88 -10.95 -18.49 -16.74
N PHE A 89 -10.55 -19.63 -16.20
CA PHE A 89 -9.15 -19.95 -15.95
C PHE A 89 -8.67 -21.07 -16.90
N PRO A 90 -7.44 -21.01 -17.42
CA PRO A 90 -6.43 -19.96 -17.22
C PRO A 90 -6.86 -18.59 -17.78
N LEU A 91 -6.36 -17.51 -17.19
CA LEU A 91 -6.67 -16.14 -17.65
C LEU A 91 -6.14 -15.95 -19.08
N ASN A 92 -6.88 -15.23 -19.92
CA ASN A 92 -6.34 -14.76 -21.20
C ASN A 92 -5.26 -13.69 -20.98
N ASP A 93 -4.50 -13.38 -22.03
CA ASP A 93 -3.35 -12.45 -21.94
C ASP A 93 -3.73 -11.06 -21.41
N GLU A 94 -4.92 -10.57 -21.77
CA GLU A 94 -5.42 -9.28 -21.29
C GLU A 94 -5.66 -9.30 -19.77
N ASN A 95 -6.39 -10.29 -19.26
CA ASN A 95 -6.67 -10.42 -17.84
C ASN A 95 -5.40 -10.78 -17.04
N ALA A 96 -4.46 -11.49 -17.63
CA ALA A 96 -3.16 -11.76 -17.03
C ALA A 96 -2.41 -10.45 -16.77
N LYS A 97 -2.31 -9.56 -17.77
CA LYS A 97 -1.68 -8.22 -17.61
C LYS A 97 -2.39 -7.36 -16.57
N ILE A 98 -3.72 -7.37 -16.55
CA ILE A 98 -4.52 -6.66 -15.54
C ILE A 98 -4.19 -7.18 -14.13
N SER A 99 -4.11 -8.50 -13.97
CA SER A 99 -3.80 -9.13 -12.69
C SER A 99 -2.40 -8.81 -12.19
N GLU A 100 -1.43 -8.73 -13.10
CA GLU A 100 -0.05 -8.36 -12.80
C GLU A 100 0.05 -6.90 -12.34
N LEU A 101 -0.64 -5.99 -13.04
CA LEU A 101 -0.66 -4.58 -12.68
C LEU A 101 -1.34 -4.34 -11.32
N ALA A 102 -2.45 -5.02 -11.04
CA ALA A 102 -3.11 -4.95 -9.74
C ALA A 102 -2.20 -5.44 -8.61
N LEU A 103 -1.49 -6.56 -8.82
CA LEU A 103 -0.53 -7.09 -7.86
C LEU A 103 0.69 -6.17 -7.68
N SER A 104 1.16 -5.54 -8.76
CA SER A 104 2.25 -4.55 -8.70
C SER A 104 1.85 -3.39 -7.79
N ILE A 105 0.75 -2.71 -8.11
CA ILE A 105 0.25 -1.55 -7.34
C ILE A 105 0.00 -1.92 -5.87
N ALA A 106 -0.63 -3.07 -5.61
CA ALA A 106 -0.88 -3.53 -4.23
C ALA A 106 0.44 -3.79 -3.47
N THR A 107 1.43 -4.37 -4.13
CA THR A 107 2.76 -4.64 -3.55
C THR A 107 3.53 -3.36 -3.29
N GLU A 108 3.49 -2.40 -4.23
CA GLU A 108 4.16 -1.11 -4.06
C GLU A 108 3.56 -0.27 -2.94
N LEU A 109 2.23 -0.30 -2.80
CA LEU A 109 1.54 0.35 -1.69
C LEU A 109 1.93 -0.29 -0.35
N ALA A 110 1.90 -1.62 -0.25
CA ALA A 110 2.31 -2.33 0.96
C ALA A 110 3.77 -2.06 1.32
N THR A 111 4.65 -2.03 0.33
CA THR A 111 6.08 -1.71 0.51
C THR A 111 6.28 -0.30 1.03
N SER A 112 5.51 0.67 0.51
CA SER A 112 5.58 2.06 0.93
C SER A 112 5.09 2.27 2.37
N TYR A 113 4.00 1.61 2.79
CA TYR A 113 3.59 1.65 4.20
C TYR A 113 4.55 0.92 5.13
N TRP A 114 5.12 -0.21 4.68
CA TRP A 114 6.11 -0.95 5.43
C TRP A 114 7.37 -0.11 5.69
N SER A 115 7.90 0.60 4.68
CA SER A 115 9.10 1.43 4.87
C SER A 115 8.87 2.55 5.89
N ILE A 116 7.67 3.16 5.90
CA ILE A 116 7.27 4.12 6.94
C ILE A 116 7.19 3.44 8.31
N ALA A 117 6.65 2.21 8.37
CA ALA A 117 6.60 1.43 9.59
C ALA A 117 8.00 1.08 10.12
N GLN A 118 8.99 0.84 9.27
CA GLN A 118 10.38 0.66 9.70
C GLN A 118 10.92 1.91 10.39
N SER A 119 10.61 3.11 9.88
CA SER A 119 11.03 4.37 10.49
C SER A 119 10.42 4.61 11.89
N LEU A 120 9.32 3.94 12.25
CA LEU A 120 8.75 4.00 13.60
C LEU A 120 9.55 3.22 14.64
N VAL A 121 10.33 2.23 14.20
CA VAL A 121 11.15 1.38 15.08
C VAL A 121 12.55 1.97 15.27
N ASP A 122 12.91 3.01 14.49
CA ASP A 122 14.16 3.72 14.64
C ASP A 122 14.19 4.57 15.92
N THR A 123 15.36 4.64 16.53
CA THR A 123 15.67 5.42 17.73
C THR A 123 15.40 6.93 17.57
N GLN A 124 15.45 7.45 16.34
CA GLN A 124 15.29 8.88 16.04
C GLN A 124 13.89 9.24 15.52
N VAL A 125 12.88 8.41 15.80
CA VAL A 125 11.49 8.66 15.34
C VAL A 125 10.95 10.02 15.82
N SER A 126 10.39 10.80 14.89
CA SER A 126 9.76 12.07 15.24
C SER A 126 8.48 11.84 16.06
N ARG A 127 8.21 12.70 17.05
CA ARG A 127 6.99 12.61 17.89
C ARG A 127 5.71 12.64 17.05
N ARG A 128 5.71 13.38 15.93
CA ARG A 128 4.55 13.49 15.03
C ARG A 128 4.29 12.17 14.30
N LEU A 129 5.34 11.51 13.80
CA LEU A 129 5.23 10.20 13.17
C LEU A 129 4.82 9.13 14.20
N GLY A 130 5.41 9.15 15.40
CA GLY A 130 5.05 8.22 16.48
C GLY A 130 3.56 8.25 16.86
N LYS A 131 2.92 9.42 16.83
CA LYS A 131 1.46 9.57 17.04
C LYS A 131 0.61 8.89 15.95
N LYS A 132 1.20 8.54 14.80
CA LYS A 132 0.56 7.83 13.69
C LYS A 132 0.86 6.32 13.69
N SER A 133 1.56 5.79 14.71
CA SER A 133 1.97 4.38 14.76
C SER A 133 0.84 3.40 14.49
N ALA A 134 -0.29 3.54 15.20
CA ALA A 134 -1.45 2.66 15.03
C ALA A 134 -2.04 2.68 13.61
N ILE A 135 -2.17 3.85 12.98
CA ILE A 135 -2.70 3.94 11.61
C ILE A 135 -1.70 3.37 10.61
N ILE A 136 -0.41 3.68 10.73
CA ILE A 136 0.64 3.15 9.84
C ILE A 136 0.67 1.62 9.90
N ALA A 137 0.74 1.04 11.10
CA ALA A 137 0.74 -0.41 11.28
C ALA A 137 -0.50 -1.07 10.68
N GLN A 138 -1.67 -0.45 10.89
CA GLN A 138 -2.92 -0.94 10.32
C GLN A 138 -2.90 -0.87 8.78
N ARG A 139 -2.41 0.23 8.18
CA ARG A 139 -2.32 0.36 6.72
C ARG A 139 -1.39 -0.67 6.12
N THR A 140 -0.24 -0.91 6.75
CA THR A 140 0.70 -1.94 6.31
C THR A 140 0.04 -3.32 6.31
N LEU A 141 -0.63 -3.68 7.42
CA LEU A 141 -1.28 -4.98 7.56
C LEU A 141 -2.43 -5.18 6.54
N VAL A 142 -3.28 -4.16 6.35
CA VAL A 142 -4.36 -4.21 5.36
C VAL A 142 -3.80 -4.34 3.94
N SER A 143 -2.72 -3.63 3.62
CA SER A 143 -2.10 -3.68 2.30
C SER A 143 -1.47 -5.05 2.02
N LEU A 144 -0.85 -5.69 3.02
CA LEU A 144 -0.39 -7.09 2.91
C LEU A 144 -1.56 -8.06 2.67
N GLY A 145 -2.68 -7.88 3.39
CA GLY A 145 -3.89 -8.67 3.18
C GLY A 145 -4.52 -8.46 1.79
N GLN A 146 -4.42 -7.26 1.23
CA GLN A 146 -4.87 -6.97 -0.14
C GLN A 146 -4.11 -7.81 -1.16
N ILE A 147 -2.80 -8.01 -0.96
CA ILE A 147 -1.97 -8.86 -1.83
C ILE A 147 -2.44 -10.31 -1.76
N LEU A 148 -2.68 -10.85 -0.57
CA LEU A 148 -3.24 -12.21 -0.40
C LEU A 148 -4.59 -12.35 -1.12
N LEU A 149 -5.48 -11.37 -0.95
CA LEU A 149 -6.78 -11.36 -1.63
C LEU A 149 -6.63 -11.44 -3.15
N PHE A 150 -5.72 -10.66 -3.74
CA PHE A 150 -5.48 -10.72 -5.19
C PHE A 150 -4.87 -12.04 -5.63
N HIS A 151 -3.93 -12.61 -4.87
CA HIS A 151 -3.39 -13.95 -5.16
C HIS A 151 -4.50 -15.00 -5.19
N TYR A 152 -5.40 -15.01 -4.21
CA TYR A 152 -6.52 -15.95 -4.17
C TYR A 152 -7.54 -15.68 -5.28
N LEU A 153 -7.87 -14.42 -5.56
CA LEU A 153 -8.76 -14.05 -6.67
C LEU A 153 -8.23 -14.53 -8.02
N TYR A 154 -6.92 -14.43 -8.24
CA TYR A 154 -6.27 -14.82 -9.48
C TYR A 154 -5.82 -16.29 -9.50
N LYS A 155 -6.21 -17.09 -8.50
CA LYS A 155 -5.82 -18.50 -8.33
C LYS A 155 -4.30 -18.72 -8.42
N ARG A 156 -3.53 -17.78 -7.88
CA ARG A 156 -2.06 -17.85 -7.80
C ARG A 156 -1.65 -18.34 -6.42
N VAL A 157 -0.52 -19.04 -6.36
CA VAL A 157 0.12 -19.41 -5.08
C VAL A 157 0.50 -18.15 -4.34
N GLU A 158 0.29 -18.14 -3.01
CA GLU A 158 0.68 -17.01 -2.17
C GLU A 158 2.21 -16.77 -2.19
N PRO A 159 2.66 -15.51 -2.09
CA PRO A 159 4.09 -15.23 -2.07
C PRO A 159 4.76 -15.81 -0.83
N LYS A 160 5.91 -16.47 -1.03
CA LYS A 160 6.72 -16.96 0.08
C LYS A 160 7.09 -15.80 1.02
N GLY A 161 6.90 -15.99 2.32
CA GLY A 161 7.28 -15.03 3.35
C GLY A 161 6.23 -13.97 3.70
N ILE A 162 5.13 -13.84 2.95
CA ILE A 162 4.11 -12.80 3.22
C ILE A 162 3.46 -12.94 4.59
N TRP A 163 3.20 -14.18 5.03
CA TRP A 163 2.68 -14.45 6.37
C TRP A 163 3.65 -14.04 7.47
N LEU A 164 4.96 -14.26 7.27
CA LEU A 164 5.98 -13.82 8.22
C LEU A 164 5.99 -12.29 8.34
N ASP A 165 5.88 -11.57 7.22
CA ASP A 165 5.77 -10.10 7.20
C ASP A 165 4.50 -9.63 7.95
N ILE A 166 3.35 -10.29 7.71
CA ILE A 166 2.09 -10.05 8.41
C ILE A 166 2.24 -10.22 9.93
N HIS A 167 2.80 -11.35 10.37
CA HIS A 167 3.03 -11.63 11.80
C HIS A 167 3.99 -10.62 12.42
N GLN A 168 5.04 -10.25 11.71
CA GLN A 168 6.04 -9.32 12.20
C GLN A 168 5.46 -7.92 12.44
N ILE A 169 4.61 -7.41 11.54
CA ILE A 169 3.90 -6.14 11.78
C ILE A 169 3.03 -6.23 13.03
N PHE A 170 2.26 -7.30 13.16
CA PHE A 170 1.37 -7.48 14.31
C PHE A 170 2.14 -7.51 15.64
N LEU A 171 3.26 -8.24 15.70
CA LEU A 171 4.09 -8.36 16.91
C LEU A 171 4.86 -7.07 17.21
N THR A 172 5.43 -6.43 16.19
CA THR A 172 6.21 -5.18 16.35
C THR A 172 5.35 -4.08 16.94
N PHE A 173 4.11 -3.94 16.46
CA PHE A 173 3.17 -2.91 16.88
C PHE A 173 2.13 -3.42 17.91
N HIS A 174 2.49 -4.41 18.73
CA HIS A 174 1.57 -5.03 19.70
C HIS A 174 0.88 -4.03 20.65
N LYS A 175 1.57 -2.94 21.02
CA LYS A 175 1.04 -1.87 21.90
C LYS A 175 -0.10 -1.09 21.26
N ASP A 176 -0.13 -1.01 19.93
CA ASP A 176 -1.15 -0.29 19.16
C ASP A 176 -2.33 -1.18 18.74
N THR A 177 -2.31 -2.48 19.10
CA THR A 177 -3.22 -3.49 18.53
C THR A 177 -4.71 -3.20 18.70
N LYS A 178 -5.08 -2.57 19.82
CA LYS A 178 -6.47 -2.24 20.19
C LYS A 178 -6.87 -0.82 19.78
N THR A 179 -5.93 0.01 19.36
CA THR A 179 -6.20 1.39 18.94
C THR A 179 -7.05 1.38 17.68
N LYS A 180 -8.26 1.94 17.76
CA LYS A 180 -9.19 1.98 16.63
C LYS A 180 -8.80 3.11 15.68
N VAL A 181 -8.63 2.75 14.43
CA VAL A 181 -8.31 3.67 13.33
C VAL A 181 -9.54 3.81 12.45
N ILE A 182 -9.88 5.04 12.08
CA ILE A 182 -10.95 5.31 11.13
C ILE A 182 -10.38 5.11 9.73
N ASP A 183 -11.06 4.30 8.92
CA ASP A 183 -10.75 4.10 7.52
C ASP A 183 -11.99 4.33 6.68
N LYS A 184 -12.05 5.49 6.01
CA LYS A 184 -13.14 5.81 5.09
C LYS A 184 -12.89 5.27 3.68
N THR A 185 -11.71 4.70 3.44
CA THR A 185 -11.22 4.31 2.11
C THR A 185 -11.14 2.80 1.96
N GLY A 186 -10.70 2.09 2.99
CA GLY A 186 -10.51 0.65 3.01
C GLY A 186 -11.66 -0.11 3.67
N ARG A 187 -12.13 -1.15 2.97
CA ARG A 187 -13.15 -2.14 3.38
C ARG A 187 -14.49 -1.53 3.87
N LYS A 188 -15.53 -2.37 3.98
CA LYS A 188 -16.88 -1.96 4.44
C LYS A 188 -16.92 -1.54 5.92
N LEU A 189 -15.83 -1.69 6.68
CA LEU A 189 -15.77 -1.41 8.11
C LEU A 189 -15.06 -0.07 8.36
N PRO A 190 -15.78 1.00 8.72
CA PRO A 190 -15.21 2.35 8.79
C PRO A 190 -14.26 2.57 9.97
N LYS A 191 -14.18 1.61 10.91
CA LYS A 191 -13.37 1.71 12.12
C LYS A 191 -12.85 0.34 12.55
N THR A 192 -11.56 0.11 12.37
CA THR A 192 -10.88 -1.15 12.70
C THR A 192 -9.60 -0.89 13.47
N SER A 193 -9.19 -1.79 14.35
CA SER A 193 -7.85 -1.80 14.94
C SER A 193 -6.96 -2.84 14.26
N LEU A 194 -5.66 -2.81 14.55
CA LEU A 194 -4.69 -3.77 13.98
C LEU A 194 -5.09 -5.23 14.28
N VAL A 195 -5.61 -5.53 15.48
CA VAL A 195 -6.10 -6.89 15.82
C VAL A 195 -7.34 -7.29 15.02
N ASP A 196 -8.23 -6.35 14.72
CA ASP A 196 -9.41 -6.65 13.89
C ASP A 196 -8.97 -7.01 12.47
N CYS A 197 -8.02 -6.25 11.91
CA CYS A 197 -7.48 -6.51 10.58
C CYS A 197 -6.73 -7.85 10.55
N TYR A 198 -5.91 -8.14 11.57
CA TYR A 198 -5.15 -9.38 11.66
C TYR A 198 -6.04 -10.63 11.71
N LYS A 199 -7.15 -10.57 12.46
CA LYS A 199 -8.11 -11.69 12.56
C LYS A 199 -8.96 -11.90 11.29
N GLN A 200 -8.95 -10.95 10.35
CA GLN A 200 -9.68 -11.05 9.09
C GLN A 200 -8.80 -11.57 7.94
N LEU A 201 -7.52 -11.84 8.19
CA LEU A 201 -6.60 -12.42 7.22
C LEU A 201 -6.74 -13.94 7.20
#